data_AF-A0AAD8T6C2-F1
#
_entry.id   AF-A0AAD8T6C2-F1
#
_cell.length_a   1.000
_cell.length_b   1.000
_cell.length_c   1.000
_cell.angle_alpha   90.00
_cell.angle_beta   90.00
_cell.angle_gamma   90.00
#
_symmetry.space_group_name_H-M   'P 1'
#
loop_
_entity.id
_entity.type
_entity.pdbx_description
1 polymer ?
#
loop_
_entity_poly.entity_id
_entity_poly.type
_entity_poly.pdbx_seq_one_letter_code
_entity_poly.pdbx_strand_id
1 'polypeptide(L)'
;MTSVTSGIPQVVWSANRGTPVGAGAVAELTAEGDLVLRSSPGGKVVWSAGTKGRSVAGARIGSDGNLVLFDGTNRTLWQSFDHPTDALLVGQSLQHGARLTANTSTSDWRNGRIYLAVEDESLSAYVDAKPPQRYYHLGFEKTPSAYATYSNGSLAVFAKPGDTTPLTTIQLPTVGAGTVQYMRLEHDGHLRLYEWRSNAQGWAPVFDVLRLFPDDGCSYPTVCGAYGVCTDTQCSCPDAANFRPVDFRRPNRGCVPTATPATSCGSSRRQATQHRLVSLRDTGYFNDHATSMRAVERVSEDACKKACLDDCACAAAQFYYGPDAGDGFCYLQSEVLSMQTLQPELVHYNSTMHIKVQAKSARS
;
A
#
# COMPACT_ATOMS: atom_id res chain seq x y z
N MET A 1 -6.07 -31.68 11.10
CA MET A 1 -7.14 -30.80 11.60
C MET A 1 -6.51 -29.75 12.49
N THR A 2 -6.26 -28.55 11.97
CA THR A 2 -5.82 -27.40 12.76
C THR A 2 -6.98 -26.42 12.84
N SER A 3 -8.01 -26.75 13.62
CA SER A 3 -9.04 -25.76 13.97
C SER A 3 -8.62 -25.08 15.27
N VAL A 4 -8.22 -23.83 15.17
CA VAL A 4 -8.15 -22.95 16.34
C VAL A 4 -9.59 -22.62 16.74
N THR A 5 -10.09 -23.25 17.80
CA THR A 5 -11.48 -23.09 18.29
C THR A 5 -11.62 -22.09 19.43
N SER A 6 -10.52 -21.47 19.87
CA SER A 6 -10.50 -20.41 20.88
C SER A 6 -9.83 -19.15 20.30
N GLY A 7 -10.39 -17.98 20.59
CA GLY A 7 -9.87 -16.68 20.12
C GLY A 7 -10.82 -15.87 19.26
N ILE A 8 -10.44 -14.61 19.01
CA ILE A 8 -11.17 -13.73 18.08
C ILE A 8 -10.83 -14.18 16.64
N PRO A 9 -11.82 -14.60 15.84
CA PRO A 9 -11.57 -15.04 14.47
C PRO A 9 -10.98 -13.90 13.64
N GLN A 10 -10.03 -14.22 12.77
CA GLN A 10 -9.47 -13.29 11.81
C GLN A 10 -10.09 -13.56 10.44
N VAL A 11 -10.72 -12.55 9.87
CA VAL A 11 -11.21 -12.61 8.49
C VAL A 11 -10.01 -12.44 7.58
N VAL A 12 -9.69 -13.43 6.76
CA VAL A 12 -8.55 -13.41 5.80
C VAL A 12 -9.00 -13.24 4.35
N TRP A 13 -10.32 -13.27 4.12
CA TRP A 13 -10.93 -13.07 2.82
C TRP A 13 -12.37 -12.58 2.99
N SER A 14 -12.85 -11.74 2.08
CA SER A 14 -14.23 -11.26 2.06
C SER A 14 -14.69 -11.01 0.63
N ALA A 15 -15.86 -11.55 0.30
CA ALA A 15 -16.52 -11.35 -0.99
C ALA A 15 -16.87 -9.86 -1.27
N ASN A 16 -17.33 -9.14 -0.24
CA ASN A 16 -17.96 -7.82 -0.37
C ASN A 16 -17.43 -6.80 0.66
N ARG A 17 -16.12 -6.79 0.94
CA ARG A 17 -15.47 -5.99 1.99
C ARG A 17 -15.86 -4.50 2.06
N GLY A 18 -16.18 -3.87 0.91
CA GLY A 18 -16.57 -2.46 0.85
C GLY A 18 -18.06 -2.17 0.96
N THR A 19 -18.90 -3.20 0.96
CA THR A 19 -20.37 -3.08 0.96
C THR A 19 -20.97 -4.13 1.90
N PRO A 20 -20.78 -3.98 3.22
CA PRO A 20 -21.27 -4.95 4.20
C PRO A 20 -22.79 -5.08 4.13
N VAL A 21 -23.27 -6.30 4.34
CA VAL A 21 -24.69 -6.62 4.39
C VAL A 21 -25.22 -6.58 5.82
N GLY A 22 -26.52 -6.36 5.97
CA GLY A 22 -27.20 -6.35 7.27
C GLY A 22 -27.68 -7.74 7.71
N ALA A 23 -28.35 -7.78 8.87
CA ALA A 23 -28.98 -8.99 9.36
C ALA A 23 -30.02 -9.53 8.36
N GLY A 24 -30.02 -10.86 8.18
CA GLY A 24 -30.91 -11.54 7.23
C GLY A 24 -30.33 -11.74 5.83
N ALA A 25 -29.13 -11.24 5.55
CA ALA A 25 -28.43 -11.54 4.31
C ALA A 25 -28.16 -13.04 4.14
N VAL A 26 -28.13 -13.52 2.90
CA VAL A 26 -27.97 -14.95 2.58
C VAL A 26 -26.93 -15.16 1.50
N ALA A 27 -26.06 -16.15 1.71
CA ALA A 27 -25.20 -16.71 0.67
C ALA A 27 -25.94 -17.92 0.06
N GLU A 28 -26.06 -17.94 -1.26
CA GLU A 28 -26.88 -18.90 -1.99
C GLU A 28 -26.11 -19.42 -3.21
N LEU A 29 -26.02 -20.75 -3.37
CA LEU A 29 -25.66 -21.36 -4.64
C LEU A 29 -26.94 -21.54 -5.46
N THR A 30 -27.10 -20.69 -6.47
CA THR A 30 -28.30 -20.64 -7.31
C THR A 30 -28.45 -21.89 -8.17
N ALA A 31 -29.69 -22.19 -8.60
CA ALA A 31 -29.96 -23.29 -9.53
C ALA A 31 -29.24 -23.16 -10.88
N GLU A 32 -28.81 -21.94 -11.24
CA GLU A 32 -28.04 -21.65 -12.44
C GLU A 32 -26.52 -21.88 -12.25
N GLY A 33 -26.10 -22.32 -11.07
CA GLY A 33 -24.70 -22.63 -10.74
C GLY A 33 -23.86 -21.41 -10.34
N ASP A 34 -24.47 -20.34 -9.84
CA ASP A 34 -23.75 -19.16 -9.35
C ASP A 34 -23.79 -19.06 -7.83
N LEU A 35 -22.64 -18.83 -7.18
CA LEU A 35 -22.59 -18.49 -5.75
C LEU A 35 -22.78 -16.98 -5.60
N VAL A 36 -23.87 -16.58 -4.96
CA VAL A 36 -24.24 -15.17 -4.78
C VAL A 36 -24.43 -14.81 -3.32
N LEU A 37 -24.16 -13.55 -2.98
CA LEU A 37 -24.55 -12.94 -1.71
C LEU A 37 -25.72 -11.99 -1.96
N ARG A 38 -26.81 -12.16 -1.21
CA ARG A 38 -28.00 -11.30 -1.27
C ARG A 38 -28.19 -10.51 0.01
N SER A 39 -28.76 -9.30 -0.11
CA SER A 39 -29.06 -8.43 1.03
C SER A 39 -30.08 -9.01 2.01
N SER A 40 -30.96 -9.88 1.52
CA SER A 40 -32.01 -10.60 2.26
C SER A 40 -32.47 -11.79 1.42
N PRO A 41 -33.28 -12.73 1.94
CA PRO A 41 -33.86 -13.80 1.13
C PRO A 41 -34.70 -13.19 0.00
N GLY A 42 -34.45 -13.59 -1.25
CA GLY A 42 -35.08 -13.00 -2.45
C GLY A 42 -34.66 -11.55 -2.76
N GLY A 43 -33.76 -10.97 -1.96
CA GLY A 43 -33.28 -9.59 -2.12
C GLY A 43 -32.27 -9.40 -3.24
N LYS A 44 -31.77 -8.17 -3.35
CA LYS A 44 -30.76 -7.77 -4.34
C LYS A 44 -29.47 -8.57 -4.15
N VAL A 45 -28.91 -9.05 -5.26
CA VAL A 45 -27.55 -9.61 -5.30
C VAL A 45 -26.55 -8.48 -5.13
N VAL A 46 -25.71 -8.56 -4.09
CA VAL A 46 -24.66 -7.57 -3.79
C VAL A 46 -23.28 -8.05 -4.20
N TRP A 47 -23.10 -9.36 -4.38
CA TRP A 47 -21.88 -9.98 -4.89
C TRP A 47 -22.20 -11.31 -5.58
N SER A 48 -21.41 -11.70 -6.58
CA SER A 48 -21.50 -12.96 -7.32
C SER A 48 -20.10 -13.46 -7.67
N ALA A 49 -19.90 -14.77 -7.62
CA ALA A 49 -18.67 -15.44 -8.08
C ALA A 49 -18.54 -15.43 -9.62
N GLY A 50 -19.62 -15.10 -10.35
CA GLY A 50 -19.64 -15.07 -11.80
C GLY A 50 -19.64 -16.46 -12.42
N THR A 51 -20.20 -17.46 -11.74
CA THR A 51 -20.21 -18.86 -12.21
C THR A 51 -21.53 -19.30 -12.85
N LYS A 52 -22.46 -18.38 -13.07
CA LYS A 52 -23.72 -18.64 -13.76
C LYS A 52 -23.51 -19.38 -15.09
N GLY A 53 -24.21 -20.50 -15.26
CA GLY A 53 -24.15 -21.33 -16.47
C GLY A 53 -22.90 -22.21 -16.59
N ARG A 54 -22.03 -22.27 -15.56
CA ARG A 54 -20.80 -23.08 -15.58
C ARG A 54 -20.97 -24.48 -14.99
N SER A 55 -22.21 -24.91 -14.72
CA SER A 55 -22.53 -26.23 -14.17
C SER A 55 -21.84 -26.54 -12.84
N VAL A 56 -21.83 -25.57 -11.91
CA VAL A 56 -21.33 -25.78 -10.54
C VAL A 56 -22.17 -26.88 -9.88
N ALA A 57 -21.48 -27.92 -9.40
CA ALA A 57 -22.08 -29.04 -8.68
C ALA A 57 -21.99 -28.86 -7.16
N GLY A 58 -21.04 -28.07 -6.67
CA GLY A 58 -20.89 -27.83 -5.25
C GLY A 58 -19.83 -26.78 -4.90
N ALA A 59 -19.75 -26.50 -3.61
CA ALA A 59 -18.78 -25.60 -2.99
C ALA A 59 -18.10 -26.29 -1.82
N ARG A 60 -16.81 -26.04 -1.60
CA ARG A 60 -16.06 -26.55 -0.44
C ARG A 60 -15.07 -25.52 0.07
N ILE A 61 -14.79 -25.53 1.37
CA ILE A 61 -13.67 -24.79 1.96
C ILE A 61 -12.63 -25.81 2.39
N GLY A 62 -11.42 -25.71 1.84
CA GLY A 62 -10.30 -26.57 2.21
C GLY A 62 -9.72 -26.22 3.58
N SER A 63 -8.86 -27.10 4.11
CA SER A 63 -8.12 -26.81 5.36
C SER A 63 -7.10 -25.69 5.22
N ASP A 64 -6.75 -25.33 3.98
CA ASP A 64 -5.96 -24.16 3.59
C ASP A 64 -6.77 -22.87 3.61
N GLY A 65 -8.08 -22.94 3.83
CA GLY A 65 -9.00 -21.80 3.81
C GLY A 65 -9.51 -21.43 2.43
N ASN A 66 -9.14 -22.16 1.37
CA ASN A 66 -9.58 -21.85 0.02
C ASN A 66 -11.04 -22.30 -0.19
N LEU A 67 -11.93 -21.34 -0.45
CA LEU A 67 -13.29 -21.58 -0.93
C LEU A 67 -13.26 -21.89 -2.43
N VAL A 68 -13.69 -23.07 -2.83
CA VAL A 68 -13.67 -23.58 -4.20
C VAL A 68 -15.08 -23.95 -4.65
N LEU A 69 -15.48 -23.48 -5.84
CA LEU A 69 -16.63 -23.96 -6.59
C LEU A 69 -16.15 -24.96 -7.65
N PHE A 70 -16.82 -26.12 -7.74
CA PHE A 70 -16.41 -27.20 -8.62
C PHE A 70 -17.59 -27.81 -9.39
N ASP A 71 -17.32 -28.38 -10.57
CA ASP A 71 -18.31 -29.10 -11.39
C ASP A 71 -18.43 -30.59 -11.01
N GLY A 72 -19.31 -31.32 -11.71
CA GLY A 72 -19.54 -32.74 -11.46
C GLY A 72 -18.34 -33.65 -11.73
N THR A 73 -17.25 -33.16 -12.33
CA THR A 73 -15.99 -33.89 -12.50
C THR A 73 -14.90 -33.44 -11.52
N ASN A 74 -15.28 -32.70 -10.46
CA ASN A 74 -14.38 -32.10 -9.47
C ASN A 74 -13.39 -31.06 -10.04
N ARG A 75 -13.64 -30.51 -11.24
CA ARG A 75 -12.80 -29.43 -11.77
C ARG A 75 -13.16 -28.11 -11.09
N THR A 76 -12.14 -27.39 -10.64
CA THR A 76 -12.27 -26.03 -10.10
C THR A 76 -12.81 -25.09 -11.17
N LEU A 77 -13.95 -24.46 -10.89
CA LEU A 77 -14.55 -23.43 -11.73
C LEU A 77 -14.21 -22.02 -11.23
N TRP A 78 -14.15 -21.86 -9.90
CA TRP A 78 -13.82 -20.61 -9.24
C TRP A 78 -13.20 -20.91 -7.88
N GLN A 79 -12.28 -20.06 -7.43
CA GLN A 79 -11.71 -20.17 -6.10
C GLN A 79 -11.38 -18.81 -5.49
N SER A 80 -11.53 -18.69 -4.16
CA SER A 80 -11.25 -17.46 -3.43
C SER A 80 -9.79 -17.03 -3.53
N PHE A 81 -8.86 -17.98 -3.70
CA PHE A 81 -7.43 -17.70 -3.79
C PHE A 81 -7.05 -16.85 -5.00
N ASP A 82 -7.82 -16.91 -6.08
CA ASP A 82 -7.62 -16.09 -7.29
C ASP A 82 -8.15 -14.65 -7.11
N HIS A 83 -8.82 -14.38 -5.99
CA HIS A 83 -9.40 -13.09 -5.66
C HIS A 83 -8.97 -12.61 -4.26
N PRO A 84 -7.65 -12.37 -4.05
CA PRO A 84 -7.15 -11.91 -2.76
C PRO A 84 -7.74 -10.56 -2.36
N THR A 85 -7.77 -10.28 -1.06
CA THR A 85 -8.25 -9.00 -0.51
C THR A 85 -7.09 -8.21 0.07
N ASP A 86 -6.83 -8.36 1.36
CA ASP A 86 -5.71 -7.74 2.08
C ASP A 86 -4.75 -8.78 2.69
N ALA A 87 -5.09 -10.07 2.64
CA ALA A 87 -4.26 -11.16 3.15
C ALA A 87 -3.95 -12.24 2.10
N LEU A 88 -2.83 -12.95 2.32
CA LEU A 88 -2.44 -14.18 1.62
C LEU A 88 -2.27 -15.32 2.63
N LEU A 89 -2.77 -16.49 2.25
CA LEU A 89 -2.62 -17.73 3.02
C LEU A 89 -1.49 -18.61 2.45
N VAL A 90 -0.98 -19.53 3.29
CA VAL A 90 0.03 -20.50 2.84
C VAL A 90 -0.53 -21.34 1.68
N GLY A 91 0.20 -21.40 0.57
CA GLY A 91 -0.20 -22.04 -0.67
C GLY A 91 -0.95 -21.13 -1.65
N GLN A 92 -1.28 -19.89 -1.26
CA GLN A 92 -1.92 -18.92 -2.15
C GLN A 92 -0.89 -18.18 -3.00
N SER A 93 -1.28 -17.86 -4.23
CA SER A 93 -0.48 -17.07 -5.16
C SER A 93 -1.16 -15.75 -5.49
N LEU A 94 -0.39 -14.65 -5.47
CA LEU A 94 -0.75 -13.38 -6.05
C LEU A 94 -0.32 -13.37 -7.52
N GLN A 95 -1.30 -13.38 -8.42
CA GLN A 95 -1.08 -13.41 -9.87
C GLN A 95 -0.56 -12.08 -10.41
N HIS A 96 0.07 -12.10 -11.59
CA HIS A 96 0.41 -10.89 -12.35
C HIS A 96 -0.81 -9.98 -12.50
N GLY A 97 -0.63 -8.68 -12.26
CA GLY A 97 -1.69 -7.67 -12.36
C GLY A 97 -2.75 -7.72 -11.25
N ALA A 98 -2.78 -8.76 -10.41
CA ALA A 98 -3.61 -8.80 -9.21
C ALA A 98 -3.01 -7.93 -8.11
N ARG A 99 -3.86 -7.42 -7.22
CA ARG A 99 -3.46 -6.55 -6.11
C ARG A 99 -3.90 -7.12 -4.78
N LEU A 100 -2.97 -7.21 -3.84
CA LEU A 100 -3.29 -7.28 -2.43
C LEU A 100 -3.47 -5.85 -1.94
N THR A 101 -4.67 -5.46 -1.51
CA THR A 101 -5.02 -4.08 -1.18
C THR A 101 -5.37 -3.95 0.30
N ALA A 102 -4.65 -3.08 1.01
CA ALA A 102 -4.86 -2.83 2.42
C ALA A 102 -6.27 -2.27 2.71
N ASN A 103 -6.72 -2.40 3.95
CA ASN A 103 -7.91 -1.70 4.43
C ASN A 103 -7.65 -0.18 4.49
N THR A 104 -8.72 0.62 4.56
CA THR A 104 -8.62 2.07 4.73
C THR A 104 -8.12 2.43 6.13
N SER A 105 -8.53 1.67 7.13
CA SER A 105 -8.04 1.76 8.51
C SER A 105 -8.31 0.44 9.25
N THR A 106 -7.88 0.32 10.50
CA THR A 106 -8.24 -0.82 11.36
C THR A 106 -9.75 -1.05 11.48
N SER A 107 -10.55 0.01 11.43
CA SER A 107 -12.01 -0.04 11.57
C SER A 107 -12.78 0.00 10.25
N ASP A 108 -12.11 0.29 9.14
CA ASP A 108 -12.74 0.52 7.84
C ASP A 108 -12.14 -0.39 6.77
N TRP A 109 -12.93 -1.41 6.41
CA TRP A 109 -12.54 -2.55 5.58
C TRP A 109 -12.66 -2.28 4.08
N ARG A 110 -13.05 -1.06 3.70
CA ARG A 110 -12.99 -0.61 2.30
C ARG A 110 -11.54 -0.61 1.82
N ASN A 111 -11.37 -0.80 0.51
CA ASN A 111 -10.06 -0.71 -0.13
C ASN A 111 -9.40 0.63 0.20
N GLY A 112 -8.25 0.56 0.86
CA GLY A 112 -7.40 1.69 1.15
C GLY A 112 -6.55 2.08 -0.06
N ARG A 113 -5.56 2.93 0.19
CA ARG A 113 -4.64 3.44 -0.85
C ARG A 113 -3.37 2.60 -1.00
N ILE A 114 -3.10 1.68 -0.09
CA ILE A 114 -1.88 0.87 -0.11
C ILE A 114 -2.16 -0.47 -0.80
N TYR A 115 -1.31 -0.84 -1.75
CA TYR A 115 -1.41 -2.12 -2.43
C TYR A 115 -0.04 -2.73 -2.76
N LEU A 116 0.01 -4.06 -2.80
CA LEU A 116 1.13 -4.86 -3.28
C LEU A 116 0.72 -5.53 -4.59
N ALA A 117 1.60 -5.52 -5.58
CA ALA A 117 1.36 -6.10 -6.90
C ALA A 117 2.61 -6.80 -7.44
N VAL A 118 2.37 -7.83 -8.27
CA VAL A 118 3.39 -8.45 -9.11
C VAL A 118 3.31 -7.81 -10.49
N GLU A 119 4.38 -7.12 -10.87
CA GLU A 119 4.56 -6.42 -12.13
C GLU A 119 5.53 -7.24 -13.03
N ASP A 120 5.76 -6.76 -14.27
CA ASP A 120 6.65 -7.44 -15.23
C ASP A 120 8.07 -7.67 -14.71
N GLU A 121 8.61 -6.75 -13.90
CA GLU A 121 10.02 -6.75 -13.48
C GLU A 121 10.19 -6.71 -11.96
N SER A 122 9.08 -6.79 -11.19
CA SER A 122 9.17 -6.67 -9.74
C SER A 122 7.94 -7.12 -8.95
N LEU A 123 8.17 -7.50 -7.70
CA LEU A 123 7.15 -7.48 -6.65
C LEU A 123 7.27 -6.13 -5.95
N SER A 124 6.23 -5.29 -6.02
CA SER A 124 6.31 -3.90 -5.58
C SER A 124 5.09 -3.49 -4.77
N ALA A 125 5.32 -2.63 -3.76
CA ALA A 125 4.25 -2.03 -2.96
C ALA A 125 4.15 -0.53 -3.23
N TYR A 126 2.91 -0.04 -3.26
CA TYR A 126 2.58 1.30 -3.75
C TYR A 126 1.56 1.99 -2.85
N VAL A 127 1.61 3.32 -2.88
CA VAL A 127 0.45 4.16 -2.58
C VAL A 127 -0.23 4.52 -3.88
N ASP A 128 -1.56 4.35 -3.94
CA ASP A 128 -2.44 4.77 -5.02
C ASP A 128 -2.59 6.29 -5.02
N ALA A 129 -1.49 6.92 -5.41
CA ALA A 129 -1.32 8.33 -5.66
C ALA A 129 -1.50 8.64 -7.15
N LYS A 130 -1.50 9.91 -7.53
CA LYS A 130 -1.58 10.33 -8.94
C LYS A 130 -0.32 11.09 -9.35
N PRO A 131 0.71 10.41 -9.89
CA PRO A 131 0.76 8.96 -10.20
C PRO A 131 1.05 8.04 -9.00
N PRO A 132 0.86 6.71 -9.11
CA PRO A 132 1.17 5.78 -8.03
C PRO A 132 2.62 5.89 -7.59
N GLN A 133 2.85 5.92 -6.28
CA GLN A 133 4.18 6.08 -5.68
C GLN A 133 4.62 4.75 -5.09
N ARG A 134 5.70 4.16 -5.63
CA ARG A 134 6.27 2.91 -5.14
C ARG A 134 7.08 3.18 -3.87
N TYR A 135 6.87 2.40 -2.82
CA TYR A 135 7.63 2.49 -1.57
C TYR A 135 8.42 1.22 -1.25
N TYR A 136 8.15 0.12 -1.95
CA TYR A 136 8.89 -1.13 -1.85
C TYR A 136 9.08 -1.73 -3.23
N HIS A 137 10.26 -2.33 -3.47
CA HIS A 137 10.60 -2.99 -4.72
C HIS A 137 11.51 -4.19 -4.46
N LEU A 138 11.11 -5.34 -4.99
CA LEU A 138 11.96 -6.52 -5.14
C LEU A 138 12.03 -6.88 -6.63
N GLY A 139 13.13 -6.49 -7.27
CA GLY A 139 13.33 -6.65 -8.71
C GLY A 139 13.68 -8.07 -9.15
N PHE A 140 13.34 -8.38 -10.40
CA PHE A 140 13.68 -9.61 -11.10
C PHE A 140 13.70 -9.40 -12.63
N GLU A 141 14.13 -10.40 -13.39
CA GLU A 141 14.15 -10.35 -14.85
C GLU A 141 12.74 -10.23 -15.46
N LYS A 142 12.60 -9.35 -16.46
CA LYS A 142 11.32 -9.06 -17.12
C LYS A 142 10.55 -10.32 -17.53
N THR A 143 9.47 -10.58 -16.81
CA THR A 143 8.61 -11.75 -16.92
C THR A 143 7.14 -11.37 -16.79
N PRO A 144 6.42 -11.13 -17.91
CA PRO A 144 5.03 -10.66 -17.90
C PRO A 144 3.99 -11.61 -17.31
N SER A 145 4.36 -12.85 -17.00
CA SER A 145 3.48 -13.86 -16.38
C SER A 145 3.88 -14.20 -14.96
N ALA A 146 4.75 -13.39 -14.34
CA ALA A 146 5.26 -13.66 -13.01
C ALA A 146 4.13 -13.67 -11.97
N TYR A 147 4.25 -14.55 -10.97
CA TYR A 147 3.31 -14.61 -9.84
C TYR A 147 4.10 -14.88 -8.56
N ALA A 148 3.61 -14.34 -7.45
CA ALA A 148 4.22 -14.51 -6.14
C ALA A 148 3.43 -15.54 -5.33
N THR A 149 4.07 -16.60 -4.86
CA THR A 149 3.43 -17.65 -4.05
C THR A 149 3.92 -17.56 -2.62
N TYR A 150 2.99 -17.46 -1.68
CA TYR A 150 3.31 -17.59 -0.27
C TYR A 150 3.37 -19.08 0.09
N SER A 151 4.57 -19.56 0.41
CA SER A 151 4.83 -20.92 0.89
C SER A 151 5.30 -20.91 2.34
N ASN A 152 5.29 -22.07 3.00
CA ASN A 152 5.83 -22.17 4.35
C ASN A 152 7.34 -21.81 4.35
N GLY A 153 7.68 -20.69 4.98
CA GLY A 153 9.06 -20.17 5.06
C GLY A 153 9.47 -19.24 3.93
N SER A 154 8.61 -18.92 2.94
CA SER A 154 9.00 -18.00 1.87
C SER A 154 7.83 -17.32 1.15
N LEU A 155 8.08 -16.10 0.65
CA LEU A 155 7.29 -15.49 -0.42
C LEU A 155 8.18 -15.46 -1.67
N ALA A 156 7.87 -16.30 -2.65
CA ALA A 156 8.74 -16.53 -3.81
C ALA A 156 8.02 -16.17 -5.11
N VAL A 157 8.72 -15.51 -6.02
CA VAL A 157 8.20 -15.15 -7.34
C VAL A 157 8.66 -16.17 -8.37
N PHE A 158 7.75 -16.67 -9.19
CA PHE A 158 8.02 -17.66 -10.24
C PHE A 158 7.61 -17.13 -11.60
N ALA A 159 8.24 -17.61 -12.66
CA ALA A 159 7.94 -17.18 -14.02
C ALA A 159 6.68 -17.84 -14.58
N LYS A 160 6.51 -19.15 -14.33
CA LYS A 160 5.39 -19.95 -14.83
C LYS A 160 4.90 -20.97 -13.79
N PRO A 161 3.62 -21.39 -13.86
CA PRO A 161 3.11 -22.46 -13.02
C PRO A 161 3.92 -23.75 -13.18
N GLY A 162 4.37 -24.33 -12.06
CA GLY A 162 5.15 -25.57 -12.04
C GLY A 162 6.67 -25.39 -12.02
N ASP A 163 7.18 -24.15 -12.15
CA ASP A 163 8.60 -23.87 -11.96
C ASP A 163 9.03 -24.19 -10.52
N THR A 164 10.23 -24.77 -10.38
CA THR A 164 10.82 -25.09 -9.07
C THR A 164 11.84 -24.05 -8.61
N THR A 165 12.39 -23.28 -9.54
CA THR A 165 13.37 -22.22 -9.26
C THR A 165 12.68 -20.87 -9.28
N PRO A 166 12.68 -20.12 -8.16
CA PRO A 166 12.10 -18.78 -8.13
C PRO A 166 13.02 -17.75 -8.79
N LEU A 167 12.43 -16.72 -9.38
CA LEU A 167 13.12 -15.53 -9.88
C LEU A 167 13.72 -14.70 -8.75
N THR A 168 12.98 -14.61 -7.63
CA THR A 168 13.41 -13.94 -6.40
C THR A 168 12.63 -14.50 -5.22
N THR A 169 13.14 -14.33 -4.00
CA THR A 169 12.52 -14.90 -2.79
C THR A 169 12.78 -14.03 -1.57
N ILE A 170 11.72 -13.80 -0.79
CA ILE A 170 11.80 -13.28 0.57
C ILE A 170 11.73 -14.47 1.52
N GLN A 171 12.77 -14.63 2.34
CA GLN A 171 12.79 -15.67 3.39
C GLN A 171 11.90 -15.23 4.55
N LEU A 172 11.04 -16.15 5.01
CA LEU A 172 10.08 -15.91 6.09
C LEU A 172 10.31 -16.92 7.22
N PRO A 173 9.93 -16.59 8.47
CA PRO A 173 9.82 -17.58 9.52
C PRO A 173 8.89 -18.73 9.10
N THR A 174 9.30 -19.96 9.36
CA THR A 174 8.48 -21.14 9.06
C THR A 174 7.33 -21.26 10.06
N VAL A 175 6.22 -21.85 9.60
CA VAL A 175 5.08 -22.21 10.45
C VAL A 175 5.51 -23.32 11.40
N GLY A 176 5.41 -23.06 12.71
CA GLY A 176 5.66 -24.06 13.74
C GLY A 176 4.66 -25.23 13.70
N ALA A 177 5.01 -26.36 14.34
CA ALA A 177 4.09 -27.48 14.46
C ALA A 177 2.84 -27.07 15.28
N GLY A 178 1.64 -27.33 14.73
CA GLY A 178 0.37 -27.07 15.42
C GLY A 178 -0.08 -25.61 15.45
N THR A 179 0.60 -24.71 14.72
CA THR A 179 0.17 -23.32 14.52
C THR A 179 -0.21 -23.05 13.07
N VAL A 180 -0.69 -21.85 12.81
CA VAL A 180 -1.10 -21.35 11.49
C VAL A 180 -0.54 -19.94 11.31
N GLN A 181 -0.17 -19.62 10.06
CA GLN A 181 0.26 -18.28 9.68
C GLN A 181 -0.53 -17.76 8.48
N TYR A 182 -0.68 -16.45 8.44
CA TYR A 182 -1.10 -15.72 7.25
C TYR A 182 -0.30 -14.41 7.18
N MET A 183 -0.20 -13.84 5.99
CA MET A 183 0.32 -12.48 5.85
C MET A 183 -0.79 -11.51 5.47
N ARG A 184 -0.73 -10.28 5.99
CA ARG A 184 -1.70 -9.22 5.69
C ARG A 184 -1.00 -7.90 5.40
N LEU A 185 -1.41 -7.26 4.31
CA LEU A 185 -1.02 -5.89 3.99
C LEU A 185 -1.90 -4.93 4.81
N GLU A 186 -1.27 -4.25 5.75
CA GLU A 186 -1.94 -3.38 6.71
C GLU A 186 -2.06 -1.96 6.15
N HIS A 187 -3.01 -1.20 6.71
CA HIS A 187 -3.30 0.17 6.25
C HIS A 187 -2.14 1.15 6.46
N ASP A 188 -1.15 0.80 7.28
CA ASP A 188 0.07 1.57 7.51
C ASP A 188 1.18 1.26 6.48
N GLY A 189 0.95 0.27 5.61
CA GLY A 189 1.81 -0.11 4.50
C GLY A 189 2.74 -1.28 4.77
N HIS A 190 2.75 -1.82 5.99
CA HIS A 190 3.52 -3.01 6.30
C HIS A 190 2.80 -4.27 5.80
N LEU A 191 3.54 -5.26 5.31
CA LEU A 191 3.02 -6.61 5.09
C LEU A 191 3.48 -7.47 6.25
N ARG A 192 2.57 -7.75 7.19
CA ARG A 192 2.92 -8.47 8.42
C ARG A 192 2.56 -9.93 8.31
N LEU A 193 3.49 -10.79 8.72
CA LEU A 193 3.24 -12.20 8.97
C LEU A 193 2.69 -12.35 10.38
N TYR A 194 1.49 -12.91 10.48
CA TYR A 194 0.82 -13.21 11.75
C TYR A 194 0.88 -14.69 12.03
N GLU A 195 1.14 -15.05 13.29
CA GLU A 195 1.13 -16.42 13.78
C GLU A 195 0.19 -16.55 14.97
N TRP A 196 -0.55 -17.65 15.03
CA TRP A 196 -1.38 -17.97 16.18
C TRP A 196 -0.51 -18.36 17.39
N ARG A 197 -0.69 -17.65 18.50
CA ARG A 197 0.00 -17.91 19.77
C ARG A 197 -0.97 -18.58 20.74
N SER A 198 -0.84 -19.89 20.91
CA SER A 198 -1.73 -20.70 21.77
C SER A 198 -1.75 -20.25 23.23
N ASN A 199 -0.59 -19.82 23.77
CA ASN A 199 -0.45 -19.31 25.12
C ASN A 199 -1.18 -17.96 25.33
N ALA A 200 -1.17 -17.08 24.34
CA ALA A 200 -1.84 -15.78 24.37
C ALA A 200 -3.30 -15.84 23.87
N GLN A 201 -3.72 -16.99 23.33
CA GLN A 201 -5.01 -17.17 22.64
C GLN A 201 -5.30 -16.05 21.63
N GLY A 202 -4.28 -15.68 20.85
CA GLY A 202 -4.37 -14.55 19.95
C GLY A 202 -3.38 -14.62 18.79
N TRP A 203 -3.63 -13.80 17.78
CA TRP A 203 -2.74 -13.59 16.66
C TRP A 203 -1.70 -12.53 17.02
N ALA A 204 -0.43 -12.82 16.74
CA ALA A 204 0.66 -11.88 16.96
C ALA A 204 1.45 -11.67 15.67
N PRO A 205 1.85 -10.44 15.34
CA PRO A 205 2.80 -10.21 14.26
C PRO A 205 4.15 -10.80 14.66
N VAL A 206 4.73 -11.63 13.81
CA VAL A 206 6.03 -12.29 14.05
C VAL A 206 7.11 -11.83 13.07
N PHE A 207 6.73 -11.21 11.96
CA PHE A 207 7.65 -10.71 10.95
C PHE A 207 7.02 -9.60 10.12
N ASP A 208 7.83 -8.63 9.69
CA ASP A 208 7.47 -7.65 8.67
C ASP A 208 8.17 -8.04 7.36
N VAL A 209 7.40 -8.31 6.32
CA VAL A 209 7.86 -8.87 5.05
C VAL A 209 8.49 -7.79 4.16
N LEU A 210 8.02 -6.54 4.23
CA LEU A 210 8.45 -5.43 3.34
C LEU A 210 9.56 -4.57 3.95
N ARG A 211 10.43 -5.12 4.81
CA ARG A 211 11.47 -4.36 5.52
C ARG A 211 12.12 -3.29 4.63
N LEU A 212 11.87 -2.03 4.99
CA LEU A 212 12.40 -0.86 4.30
C LEU A 212 13.72 -0.43 4.92
N PHE A 213 14.52 0.29 4.14
CA PHE A 213 15.76 0.91 4.62
C PHE A 213 15.64 2.43 4.54
N PRO A 214 15.98 3.18 5.60
CA PRO A 214 16.38 2.70 6.92
C PRO A 214 15.22 2.06 7.70
N ASP A 215 15.51 1.06 8.53
CA ASP A 215 14.52 0.42 9.42
C ASP A 215 14.40 1.19 10.73
N ASP A 216 14.04 2.48 10.62
CA ASP A 216 13.91 3.42 11.74
C ASP A 216 12.44 3.70 12.12
N GLY A 217 11.51 3.00 11.47
CA GLY A 217 10.07 3.18 11.65
C GLY A 217 9.47 4.41 10.94
N CYS A 218 10.27 5.18 10.18
CA CYS A 218 9.82 6.37 9.45
C CYS A 218 9.71 6.16 7.93
N SER A 219 10.31 5.09 7.40
CA SER A 219 10.38 4.81 5.96
C SER A 219 9.04 4.49 5.26
N TYR A 220 7.96 4.26 6.01
CA TYR A 220 6.66 3.95 5.44
C TYR A 220 5.85 5.20 5.05
N PRO A 221 5.02 5.14 3.99
CA PRO A 221 4.39 6.33 3.40
C PRO A 221 3.38 7.03 4.30
N THR A 222 2.84 6.36 5.32
CA THR A 222 1.70 6.86 6.10
C THR A 222 2.01 7.07 7.59
N VAL A 223 3.26 6.88 8.02
CA VAL A 223 3.66 6.93 9.45
C VAL A 223 3.16 8.20 10.14
N CYS A 224 3.41 9.36 9.53
CA CYS A 224 3.00 10.65 10.08
C CYS A 224 1.83 11.31 9.36
N GLY A 225 1.19 10.63 8.41
CA GLY A 225 0.14 11.20 7.58
C GLY A 225 0.63 12.29 6.62
N ALA A 226 -0.31 12.93 5.91
CA ALA A 226 0.00 13.93 4.90
C ALA A 226 0.76 15.13 5.49
N TYR A 227 1.80 15.59 4.80
CA TYR A 227 2.70 16.67 5.23
C TYR A 227 3.41 16.45 6.58
N GLY A 228 3.26 15.30 7.24
CA GLY A 228 3.93 15.01 8.51
C GLY A 228 5.41 14.70 8.31
N VAL A 229 6.26 15.12 9.25
CA VAL A 229 7.69 14.77 9.30
C VAL A 229 7.91 13.80 10.45
N CYS A 230 8.46 12.63 10.13
CA CYS A 230 8.87 11.61 11.08
C CYS A 230 10.32 11.80 11.51
N THR A 231 10.56 11.88 12.81
CA THR A 231 11.90 11.95 13.41
C THR A 231 11.91 11.01 14.61
N ASP A 232 12.76 9.98 14.59
CA ASP A 232 12.86 8.98 15.66
C ASP A 232 11.48 8.43 16.08
N THR A 233 10.65 8.02 15.09
CA THR A 233 9.26 7.53 15.25
C THR A 233 8.23 8.54 15.79
N GLN A 234 8.62 9.81 15.95
CA GLN A 234 7.73 10.88 16.38
C GLN A 234 7.30 11.75 15.20
N CYS A 235 6.03 12.16 15.20
CA CYS A 235 5.45 12.95 14.12
C CYS A 235 5.29 14.41 14.50
N SER A 236 5.73 15.29 13.60
CA SER A 236 5.58 16.74 13.72
C SER A 236 5.17 17.39 12.40
N CYS A 237 4.68 18.62 12.46
CA CYS A 237 4.46 19.41 11.24
C CYS A 237 5.75 20.11 10.81
N PRO A 238 5.94 20.40 9.50
CA PRO A 238 7.15 21.00 8.97
C PRO A 238 7.56 22.29 9.69
N ASP A 239 6.58 23.15 9.95
CA ASP A 239 6.71 24.32 10.81
C ASP A 239 5.33 24.80 11.27
N ALA A 240 5.28 25.53 12.39
CA ALA A 240 4.04 26.07 12.94
C ALA A 240 3.54 27.36 12.24
N ALA A 241 4.37 27.99 11.40
CA ALA A 241 4.00 29.22 10.72
C ALA A 241 3.12 28.97 9.47
N ASN A 242 3.26 27.79 8.87
CA ASN A 242 2.73 27.40 7.58
C ASN A 242 1.84 26.17 7.64
N PHE A 243 1.98 25.33 8.68
CA PHE A 243 1.20 24.12 8.85
C PHE A 243 0.58 24.05 10.24
N ARG A 244 -0.55 23.35 10.33
CA ARG A 244 -1.18 22.97 11.59
C ARG A 244 -1.47 21.47 11.58
N PRO A 245 -1.39 20.78 12.73
CA PRO A 245 -1.76 19.39 12.80
C PRO A 245 -3.26 19.23 12.52
N VAL A 246 -3.62 18.11 11.91
CA VAL A 246 -5.02 17.69 11.74
C VAL A 246 -5.65 17.47 13.12
N ASP A 247 -4.90 16.85 14.03
CA ASP A 247 -5.31 16.52 15.38
C ASP A 247 -4.11 16.65 16.33
N PHE A 248 -4.12 17.67 17.20
CA PHE A 248 -3.02 17.91 18.16
C PHE A 248 -2.79 16.74 19.12
N ARG A 249 -3.80 15.90 19.37
CA ARG A 249 -3.66 14.72 20.25
C ARG A 249 -3.14 13.49 19.51
N ARG A 250 -3.15 13.52 18.17
CA ARG A 250 -2.74 12.42 17.30
C ARG A 250 -1.88 12.97 16.15
N PRO A 251 -0.60 13.32 16.42
CA PRO A 251 0.28 13.94 15.44
C PRO A 251 0.49 13.08 14.17
N ASN A 252 0.34 11.77 14.28
CA ASN A 252 0.43 10.82 13.16
C ASN A 252 -0.74 10.93 12.15
N ARG A 253 -1.76 11.75 12.42
CA ARG A 253 -2.83 12.05 11.45
C ARG A 253 -2.42 13.07 10.38
N GLY A 254 -1.20 13.58 10.46
CA GLY A 254 -0.67 14.54 9.51
C GLY A 254 -1.01 15.98 9.83
N CYS A 255 -0.64 16.81 8.86
CA CYS A 255 -0.69 18.25 8.92
C CYS A 255 -1.43 18.79 7.71
N VAL A 256 -1.95 20.00 7.84
CA VAL A 256 -2.56 20.74 6.74
C VAL A 256 -1.91 22.11 6.62
N PRO A 257 -1.68 22.61 5.40
CA PRO A 257 -1.27 23.99 5.20
C PRO A 257 -2.28 24.96 5.84
N THR A 258 -1.78 25.99 6.52
CA THR A 258 -2.60 27.00 7.21
C THR A 258 -3.30 27.93 6.23
N ALA A 259 -2.73 28.13 5.05
CA ALA A 259 -3.37 28.83 3.93
C ALA A 259 -4.03 27.80 3.00
N THR A 260 -5.28 28.03 2.61
CA THR A 260 -6.03 27.17 1.68
C THR A 260 -5.26 26.98 0.37
N PRO A 261 -5.08 25.76 -0.17
CA PRO A 261 -4.48 25.57 -1.49
C PRO A 261 -5.22 26.39 -2.55
N ALA A 262 -4.51 27.08 -3.45
CA ALA A 262 -5.18 27.77 -4.56
C ALA A 262 -5.79 26.70 -5.46
N THR A 263 -7.11 26.68 -5.61
CA THR A 263 -7.83 25.77 -6.50
C THR A 263 -7.62 26.07 -7.99
N SER A 264 -6.85 27.11 -8.33
CA SER A 264 -6.53 27.43 -9.72
C SER A 264 -5.11 27.96 -9.84
N CYS A 265 -4.27 27.24 -10.56
CA CYS A 265 -3.33 27.89 -11.45
C CYS A 265 -4.13 28.53 -12.59
N GLY A 266 -4.51 29.79 -12.43
CA GLY A 266 -4.94 30.59 -13.56
C GLY A 266 -3.73 30.95 -14.43
N SER A 267 -3.91 30.92 -15.74
CA SER A 267 -2.93 31.18 -16.80
C SER A 267 -2.35 32.61 -16.83
N SER A 268 -2.49 33.39 -15.75
CA SER A 268 -2.00 34.77 -15.68
C SER A 268 -0.66 34.86 -14.95
N ARG A 269 0.28 35.59 -15.55
CA ARG A 269 1.61 35.92 -15.02
C ARG A 269 1.59 36.61 -13.64
N ARG A 270 0.41 37.02 -13.15
CA ARG A 270 0.16 37.63 -11.83
C ARG A 270 -0.07 36.63 -10.69
N GLN A 271 -0.19 35.32 -10.97
CA GLN A 271 -0.39 34.28 -9.94
C GLN A 271 0.87 33.49 -9.57
N ALA A 272 1.94 33.56 -10.38
CA ALA A 272 3.25 33.01 -10.03
C ALA A 272 3.82 33.60 -8.72
N THR A 273 3.34 34.78 -8.32
CA THR A 273 3.71 35.47 -7.06
C THR A 273 2.87 35.06 -5.84
N GLN A 274 1.88 34.16 -5.99
CA GLN A 274 1.03 33.71 -4.89
C GLN A 274 1.52 32.46 -4.18
N HIS A 275 2.51 31.76 -4.74
CA HIS A 275 3.07 30.55 -4.14
C HIS A 275 4.53 30.76 -3.78
N ARG A 276 4.95 30.15 -2.69
CA ARG A 276 6.34 30.07 -2.26
C ARG A 276 6.63 28.67 -1.75
N LEU A 277 7.92 28.39 -1.54
CA LEU A 277 8.37 27.10 -1.03
C LEU A 277 8.78 27.23 0.44
N VAL A 278 8.37 26.27 1.25
CA VAL A 278 8.93 26.00 2.58
C VAL A 278 9.98 24.91 2.39
N SER A 279 11.23 25.20 2.74
CA SER A 279 12.34 24.28 2.53
C SER A 279 12.71 23.58 3.84
N LEU A 280 12.73 22.26 3.82
CA LEU A 280 13.18 21.40 4.90
C LEU A 280 14.49 20.77 4.47
N ARG A 281 15.55 20.98 5.27
CA ARG A 281 16.84 20.32 5.06
C ARG A 281 16.81 18.93 5.65
N ASP A 282 17.73 18.08 5.18
CA ASP A 282 17.93 16.71 5.68
C ASP A 282 16.60 15.95 5.76
N THR A 283 15.79 16.08 4.70
CA THR A 283 14.44 15.52 4.65
C THR A 283 14.33 14.57 3.47
N GLY A 284 13.94 13.35 3.76
CA GLY A 284 13.72 12.27 2.82
C GLY A 284 12.25 12.04 2.56
N TYR A 285 12.01 11.24 1.54
CA TYR A 285 10.68 10.79 1.15
C TYR A 285 10.74 9.30 0.84
N PHE A 286 9.63 8.61 1.07
CA PHE A 286 9.60 7.15 1.02
C PHE A 286 9.69 6.56 -0.39
N ASN A 287 9.36 7.36 -1.42
CA ASN A 287 9.11 6.81 -2.74
C ASN A 287 10.42 6.50 -3.48
N ASP A 288 10.39 5.43 -4.25
CA ASP A 288 11.50 5.09 -5.13
C ASP A 288 11.60 6.13 -6.25
N HIS A 289 12.77 6.74 -6.36
CA HIS A 289 13.14 7.71 -7.39
C HIS A 289 12.89 7.20 -8.82
N ALA A 290 13.06 5.90 -9.09
CA ALA A 290 12.80 5.30 -10.39
C ALA A 290 11.32 5.32 -10.80
N THR A 291 10.40 5.54 -9.85
CA THR A 291 8.96 5.65 -10.12
C THR A 291 8.44 7.09 -10.17
N SER A 292 9.33 8.06 -9.95
CA SER A 292 8.97 9.46 -10.04
C SER A 292 8.78 9.85 -11.51
N MET A 293 7.53 9.79 -11.99
CA MET A 293 7.20 10.13 -13.39
C MET A 293 7.45 11.60 -13.76
N ARG A 294 7.80 12.43 -12.78
CA ARG A 294 8.07 13.87 -12.93
C ARG A 294 9.42 14.21 -12.32
N ALA A 295 10.45 13.55 -12.83
CA ALA A 295 11.83 13.77 -12.46
C ALA A 295 12.52 14.74 -13.43
N VAL A 296 13.40 15.58 -12.89
CA VAL A 296 14.36 16.37 -13.66
C VAL A 296 15.75 16.04 -13.13
N GLU A 297 16.64 15.60 -14.01
CA GLU A 297 17.99 15.14 -13.64
C GLU A 297 19.04 16.18 -14.02
N ARG A 298 20.20 16.12 -13.35
CA ARG A 298 21.34 17.02 -13.58
C ARG A 298 20.96 18.50 -13.45
N VAL A 299 20.22 18.80 -12.38
CA VAL A 299 19.73 20.14 -12.10
C VAL A 299 20.24 20.65 -10.77
N SER A 300 20.28 21.97 -10.63
CA SER A 300 20.51 22.63 -9.35
C SER A 300 19.23 22.66 -8.50
N GLU A 301 19.39 22.89 -7.20
CA GLU A 301 18.28 23.08 -6.26
C GLU A 301 17.33 24.20 -6.72
N ASP A 302 17.86 25.33 -7.22
CA ASP A 302 17.05 26.46 -7.70
C ASP A 302 16.25 26.12 -8.95
N ALA A 303 16.82 25.33 -9.87
CA ALA A 303 16.09 24.82 -11.02
C ALA A 303 14.96 23.87 -10.59
N CYS A 304 15.21 23.03 -9.58
CA CYS A 304 14.19 22.13 -9.01
C CYS A 304 13.03 22.91 -8.35
N LYS A 305 13.35 23.91 -7.52
CA LYS A 305 12.37 24.83 -6.93
C LYS A 305 11.52 25.53 -7.99
N LYS A 306 12.17 26.04 -9.04
CA LYS A 306 11.49 26.71 -10.16
C LYS A 306 10.56 25.74 -10.90
N ALA A 307 11.02 24.52 -11.20
CA ALA A 307 10.21 23.52 -11.87
C ALA A 307 8.91 23.22 -11.10
N CYS A 308 8.98 23.08 -9.78
CA CYS A 308 7.77 22.94 -8.97
C CYS A 308 6.92 24.19 -9.02
N LEU A 309 7.47 25.40 -8.84
CA LEU A 309 6.69 26.65 -8.84
C LEU A 309 5.93 26.88 -10.15
N ASP A 310 6.56 26.58 -11.28
CA ASP A 310 5.98 26.72 -12.62
C ASP A 310 4.93 25.63 -12.92
N ASP A 311 4.93 24.54 -12.15
CA ASP A 311 4.01 23.42 -12.30
C ASP A 311 2.85 23.44 -11.31
N CYS A 312 1.65 23.50 -11.86
CA CYS A 312 0.41 23.61 -11.11
C CYS A 312 -0.01 22.36 -10.36
N ALA A 313 0.42 21.20 -10.84
CA ALA A 313 0.15 19.94 -10.16
C ALA A 313 1.18 19.65 -9.06
N CYS A 314 2.31 20.37 -8.99
CA CYS A 314 3.33 20.17 -7.96
C CYS A 314 2.86 20.68 -6.60
N ALA A 315 2.82 19.78 -5.62
CA ALA A 315 2.64 20.08 -4.19
C ALA A 315 3.98 20.21 -3.45
N ALA A 316 5.00 19.46 -3.86
CA ALA A 316 6.36 19.59 -3.32
C ALA A 316 7.42 19.13 -4.33
N ALA A 317 8.64 19.65 -4.19
CA ALA A 317 9.82 19.18 -4.90
C ALA A 317 10.83 18.60 -3.90
N GLN A 318 11.22 17.36 -4.11
CA GLN A 318 12.37 16.77 -3.43
C GLN A 318 13.61 16.98 -4.29
N PHE A 319 14.63 17.60 -3.72
CA PHE A 319 15.93 17.75 -4.36
C PHE A 319 16.95 16.86 -3.64
N TYR A 320 17.44 15.86 -4.36
CA TYR A 320 18.38 14.84 -3.92
C TYR A 320 19.72 15.05 -4.63
N TYR A 321 20.85 14.98 -3.93
CA TYR A 321 22.17 15.10 -4.55
C TYR A 321 23.25 14.35 -3.77
N GLY A 322 24.30 13.97 -4.50
CA GLY A 322 25.49 13.34 -3.95
C GLY A 322 26.53 14.38 -3.51
N PRO A 323 27.79 14.29 -3.96
CA PRO A 323 28.82 15.27 -3.61
C PRO A 323 28.63 16.64 -4.29
N ASP A 324 28.07 16.67 -5.50
CA ASP A 324 27.88 17.88 -6.29
C ASP A 324 26.40 18.30 -6.31
N ALA A 325 26.10 19.46 -5.74
CA ALA A 325 24.75 20.03 -5.74
C ALA A 325 24.35 20.63 -7.12
N GLY A 326 25.28 20.71 -8.07
CA GLY A 326 25.01 21.06 -9.47
C GLY A 326 24.49 19.90 -10.32
N ASP A 327 24.70 18.66 -9.87
CA ASP A 327 24.29 17.42 -10.55
C ASP A 327 23.24 16.65 -9.73
N GLY A 328 22.22 17.37 -9.26
CA GLY A 328 21.16 16.80 -8.44
C GLY A 328 19.99 16.23 -9.25
N PHE A 329 19.18 15.45 -8.56
CA PHE A 329 17.94 14.88 -9.02
C PHE A 329 16.76 15.58 -8.34
N CYS A 330 15.79 16.01 -9.14
CA CYS A 330 14.60 16.69 -8.69
C CYS A 330 13.37 15.82 -8.92
N TYR A 331 12.60 15.53 -7.88
CA TYR A 331 11.37 14.74 -7.95
C TYR A 331 10.17 15.59 -7.56
N LEU A 332 9.25 15.80 -8.50
CA LEU A 332 8.05 16.60 -8.27
C LEU A 332 6.91 15.72 -7.79
N GLN A 333 6.40 16.02 -6.60
CA GLN A 333 5.32 15.31 -5.93
C GLN A 333 3.99 16.02 -6.16
N SER A 334 3.00 15.31 -6.69
CA SER A 334 1.64 15.85 -6.86
C SER A 334 0.85 15.93 -5.55
N GLU A 335 1.22 15.09 -4.58
CA GLU A 335 0.69 15.09 -3.22
C GLU A 335 1.83 14.77 -2.25
N VAL A 336 1.71 15.21 -1.00
CA VAL A 336 2.73 15.02 0.03
C VAL A 336 2.19 14.12 1.13
N LEU A 337 2.78 12.94 1.28
CA LEU A 337 2.49 12.00 2.35
C LEU A 337 3.54 12.16 3.48
N SER A 338 3.83 11.09 4.23
CA SER A 338 4.82 11.14 5.30
C SER A 338 6.22 11.40 4.73
N MET A 339 6.91 12.37 5.32
CA MET A 339 8.32 12.64 5.11
C MET A 339 9.10 12.13 6.33
N GLN A 340 10.42 12.01 6.19
CA GLN A 340 11.29 11.63 7.29
C GLN A 340 12.51 12.51 7.38
N THR A 341 13.00 12.75 8.60
CA THR A 341 14.33 13.32 8.80
C THR A 341 15.36 12.27 8.39
N LEU A 342 16.32 12.66 7.56
CA LEU A 342 17.42 11.81 7.14
C LEU A 342 18.62 11.97 8.07
N GLN A 343 19.38 10.90 8.16
CA GLN A 343 20.74 10.91 8.67
C GLN A 343 21.67 10.70 7.48
N PRO A 344 22.29 11.76 6.92
CA PRO A 344 23.15 11.65 5.74
C PRO A 344 24.28 10.62 5.89
N GLU A 345 24.77 10.43 7.12
CA GLU A 345 25.76 9.42 7.50
C GLU A 345 25.30 7.98 7.19
N LEU A 346 24.00 7.72 7.29
CA LEU A 346 23.39 6.40 7.11
C LEU A 346 23.01 6.15 5.64
N VAL A 347 22.51 7.18 4.95
CA VAL A 347 21.97 7.03 3.59
C VAL A 347 22.95 7.45 2.49
N HIS A 348 24.07 8.10 2.85
CA HIS A 348 25.13 8.54 1.94
C HIS A 348 24.70 9.50 0.83
N TYR A 349 23.64 10.27 1.06
CA TYR A 349 23.18 11.33 0.17
C TYR A 349 22.59 12.50 0.97
N ASN A 350 22.47 13.64 0.31
CA ASN A 350 21.79 14.82 0.84
C ASN A 350 20.44 15.00 0.15
N SER A 351 19.43 15.40 0.92
CA SER A 351 18.11 15.67 0.36
C SER A 351 17.44 16.84 1.07
N THR A 352 16.77 17.66 0.28
CA THR A 352 15.98 18.79 0.74
C THR A 352 14.57 18.69 0.16
N MET A 353 13.57 18.99 0.97
CA MET A 353 12.17 18.98 0.55
C MET A 353 11.64 20.41 0.49
N HIS A 354 11.06 20.78 -0.65
CA HIS A 354 10.50 22.10 -0.90
C HIS A 354 8.99 22.01 -1.07
N ILE A 355 8.23 22.31 -0.02
CA ILE A 355 6.77 22.20 -0.01
C ILE A 355 6.16 23.49 -0.54
N LYS A 356 5.31 23.39 -1.57
CA LYS A 356 4.60 24.53 -2.13
C LYS A 356 3.44 24.94 -1.23
N VAL A 357 3.48 26.19 -0.76
CA VAL A 357 2.44 26.81 0.06
C VAL A 357 2.02 28.14 -0.55
N GLN A 358 0.82 28.60 -0.22
CA GLN A 358 0.42 29.96 -0.57
C GLN A 358 1.23 30.99 0.23
N ALA A 359 1.61 32.08 -0.44
CA ALA A 359 2.13 33.27 0.19
C ALA A 359 1.01 33.93 1.02
N LYS A 360 1.31 34.32 2.26
CA LYS A 360 0.39 35.11 3.07
C LYS A 360 0.24 36.48 2.38
N SER A 361 -0.99 36.88 2.05
CA SER A 361 -1.25 38.27 1.67
C SER A 361 -0.82 39.17 2.83
N ALA A 362 0.07 40.13 2.55
CA ALA A 362 0.35 41.20 3.50
C ALA A 362 -0.96 41.94 3.76
N ARG A 363 -1.52 41.78 4.97
CA ARG A 363 -2.58 42.67 5.44
C ARG A 363 -1.93 44.06 5.55
N SER A 364 -2.29 44.93 4.62
CA SER A 364 -1.97 46.36 4.62
C SER A 364 -2.59 47.05 5.81
#